data_AF-A0A7S2NR69-F1
#
_entry.id   AF-A0A7S2NR69-F1
#
_cell.length_a   1.000
_cell.length_b   1.000
_cell.length_c   1.000
_cell.angle_alpha   90.00
_cell.angle_beta   90.00
_cell.angle_gamma   90.00
#
_symmetry.space_group_name_H-M   'P 1'
#
loop_
_entity.id
_entity.type
_entity.pdbx_description
1 polymer ?
#
loop_
_entity_poly.entity_id
_entity_poly.type
_entity_poly.pdbx_seq_one_letter_code
_entity_poly.pdbx_strand_id
1 'polypeptide(L)'
;HTFCSCYRYDMQTLRPGCWLNDEVINLFFKLLDVREKDAVAAKAAGLTDAFTQAPRCHFCQTNFYTKLSGGGGSYDYKSVKRWTKKIDIFQKELVIVPIHCHGNHWTLAVINFKLKRFEYYDSLFGGEGMILTHLRRWLTDESNDKKQVPYDTSDWTDIAFKKDMPRQKNGSDCGVFMTRTADYLSRNGILDFTQENMPYFRRRMVLEILTTRLL
;
A
#
# COMPACT_ATOMS: atom_id res chain seq x y z
N HIS A 1 -5.33 -13.71 16.32
CA HIS A 1 -4.58 -13.25 15.13
C HIS A 1 -3.15 -12.99 15.56
N THR A 2 -2.19 -13.78 15.09
CA THR A 2 -0.78 -13.61 15.42
C THR A 2 -0.26 -12.37 14.68
N PHE A 3 0.11 -11.32 15.41
CA PHE A 3 0.96 -10.27 14.85
C PHE A 3 2.26 -10.93 14.40
N CYS A 4 2.80 -10.54 13.24
CA CYS A 4 4.15 -10.93 12.84
C CYS A 4 5.11 -10.54 13.96
N SER A 5 6.10 -11.37 14.28
CA SER A 5 7.07 -11.06 15.32
C SER A 5 7.88 -9.84 14.91
N CYS A 6 7.66 -8.70 15.57
CA CYS A 6 8.51 -7.52 15.43
C CYS A 6 9.64 -7.62 16.45
N TYR A 7 10.88 -7.72 15.99
CA TYR A 7 12.04 -7.74 16.86
C TYR A 7 12.56 -6.33 17.11
N ARG A 8 13.42 -6.21 18.14
CA ARG A 8 14.06 -4.93 18.48
C ARG A 8 14.83 -4.33 17.29
N TYR A 9 15.44 -5.16 16.44
CA TYR A 9 16.18 -4.69 15.27
C TYR A 9 15.27 -4.14 14.18
N ASP A 10 14.05 -4.66 14.02
CA ASP A 10 13.05 -4.10 13.11
C ASP A 10 12.63 -2.71 13.59
N MET A 11 12.30 -2.57 14.88
CA MET A 11 11.94 -1.26 15.44
C MET A 11 13.07 -0.22 15.36
N GLN A 12 14.34 -0.66 15.31
CA GLN A 12 15.47 0.24 15.12
C GLN A 12 15.47 0.90 13.74
N THR A 13 14.83 0.33 12.72
CA THR A 13 14.73 0.94 11.39
C THR A 13 13.87 2.22 11.38
N LEU A 14 13.05 2.43 12.42
CA LEU A 14 12.29 3.66 12.60
C LEU A 14 13.12 4.83 13.14
N ARG A 15 14.39 4.62 13.52
CA ARG A 15 15.28 5.71 13.93
C ARG A 15 15.48 6.72 12.79
N PRO A 16 15.76 8.00 13.11
CA PRO A 16 16.10 9.00 12.09
C PRO A 16 17.26 8.51 11.21
N GLY A 17 17.13 8.69 9.89
CA GLY A 17 18.17 8.31 8.93
C GLY A 17 18.21 6.83 8.54
N CYS A 18 17.39 5.96 9.14
CA CYS A 18 17.35 4.53 8.82
C CYS A 18 16.29 4.18 7.77
N TRP A 19 16.60 3.22 6.90
CA TRP A 19 15.65 2.64 5.95
C TRP A 19 14.69 1.69 6.65
N LEU A 20 13.38 1.89 6.44
CA LEU A 20 12.39 0.92 6.90
C LEU A 20 12.60 -0.41 6.18
N ASN A 21 12.47 -1.50 6.94
CA ASN A 21 12.47 -2.85 6.38
C ASN A 21 11.05 -3.35 6.11
N ASP A 22 10.97 -4.54 5.49
CA ASP A 22 9.72 -5.22 5.18
C ASP A 22 8.83 -5.43 6.41
N GLU A 23 9.40 -5.84 7.55
CA GLU A 23 8.64 -6.17 8.75
C GLU A 23 7.90 -4.95 9.31
N VAL A 24 8.56 -3.80 9.43
CA VAL A 24 7.93 -2.55 9.88
C VAL A 24 6.81 -2.12 8.93
N ILE A 25 7.02 -2.23 7.62
CA ILE A 25 6.01 -1.86 6.61
C ILE A 25 4.82 -2.81 6.67
N ASN A 26 5.05 -4.12 6.70
CA ASN A 26 4.00 -5.13 6.76
C ASN A 26 3.18 -5.00 8.05
N LEU A 27 3.83 -4.68 9.19
CA LEU A 27 3.13 -4.38 10.45
C LEU A 27 2.27 -3.13 10.34
N PHE A 28 2.80 -2.04 9.77
CA PHE A 28 2.01 -0.83 9.58
C PHE A 28 0.80 -1.06 8.66
N PHE A 29 0.99 -1.78 7.55
CA PHE A 29 -0.10 -2.16 6.64
C PHE A 29 -1.10 -3.09 7.31
N LYS A 30 -0.66 -3.90 8.26
CA LYS A 30 -1.57 -4.70 9.09
C LYS A 30 -2.44 -3.84 9.99
N LEU A 31 -1.92 -2.74 10.53
CA LEU A 31 -2.73 -1.77 11.29
C LEU A 31 -3.78 -1.09 10.41
N LEU A 32 -3.43 -0.76 9.16
CA LEU A 32 -4.39 -0.21 8.19
C LEU A 32 -5.49 -1.24 7.84
N ASP A 33 -5.14 -2.53 7.70
CA ASP A 33 -6.10 -3.63 7.53
C ASP A 33 -7.03 -3.82 8.73
N VAL A 34 -6.52 -3.64 9.96
CA VAL A 34 -7.36 -3.64 11.18
C VAL A 34 -8.35 -2.47 11.15
N ARG A 35 -7.88 -1.27 10.84
CA ARG A 35 -8.73 -0.08 10.72
C ARG A 35 -9.82 -0.23 9.67
N GLU A 36 -9.52 -0.84 8.52
CA GLU A 36 -10.51 -1.14 7.47
C GLU A 36 -11.62 -2.06 8.00
N LYS A 37 -11.25 -3.12 8.73
CA LYS A 37 -12.22 -4.06 9.29
C LYS A 37 -13.09 -3.43 10.36
N ASP A 38 -12.50 -2.58 11.21
CA ASP A 38 -13.24 -1.85 12.23
C ASP A 38 -14.26 -0.89 11.59
N ALA A 39 -13.88 -0.17 10.52
CA ALA A 39 -14.79 0.70 9.77
C ALA A 39 -15.96 -0.08 9.14
N VAL A 40 -15.69 -1.29 8.64
CA VAL A 40 -16.70 -2.18 8.06
C VAL A 40 -17.68 -2.69 9.11
N ALA A 41 -17.16 -3.12 10.26
CA ALA A 41 -17.98 -3.57 11.38
C ALA A 41 -18.84 -2.42 11.93
N ALA A 42 -18.28 -1.22 12.08
CA ALA A 42 -19.00 -0.02 12.50
C ALA A 42 -20.13 0.34 11.52
N LYS A 43 -19.87 0.31 10.21
CA LYS A 43 -20.88 0.55 9.18
C LYS A 43 -21.99 -0.50 9.22
N ALA A 44 -21.65 -1.76 9.42
CA ALA A 44 -22.62 -2.85 9.57
C ALA A 44 -23.47 -2.72 10.84
N ALA A 45 -22.94 -2.08 11.88
CA ALA A 45 -23.66 -1.72 13.10
C ALA A 45 -24.50 -0.44 12.98
N GLY A 46 -24.59 0.17 11.79
CA GLY A 46 -25.43 1.34 11.53
C GLY A 46 -24.77 2.69 11.87
N LEU A 47 -23.47 2.71 12.18
CA LEU A 47 -22.74 3.98 12.38
C LEU A 47 -22.49 4.65 11.02
N THR A 48 -22.62 5.98 10.99
CA THR A 48 -22.45 6.80 9.77
C THR A 48 -21.64 8.06 10.07
N ASP A 49 -20.32 7.93 10.01
CA ASP A 49 -19.37 9.03 10.12
C ASP A 49 -18.26 8.92 9.06
N ALA A 50 -17.32 9.87 9.03
CA ALA A 50 -16.21 9.86 8.09
C ALA A 50 -15.37 8.57 8.15
N PHE A 51 -15.28 7.93 9.32
CA PHE A 51 -14.56 6.67 9.50
C PHE A 51 -15.26 5.52 8.75
N THR A 52 -16.58 5.41 8.86
CA THR A 52 -17.38 4.41 8.12
C THR A 52 -17.52 4.69 6.62
N GLN A 53 -17.22 5.91 6.17
CA GLN A 53 -17.18 6.30 4.76
C GLN A 53 -15.77 6.19 4.13
N ALA A 54 -14.78 5.71 4.88
CA ALA A 54 -13.46 5.41 4.34
C ALA A 54 -13.55 4.37 3.20
N PRO A 55 -12.70 4.48 2.16
CA PRO A 55 -12.76 3.57 1.02
C PRO A 55 -12.45 2.14 1.45
N ARG A 56 -13.14 1.16 0.85
CA ARG A 56 -12.83 -0.26 1.08
C ARG A 56 -11.45 -0.58 0.49
N CYS A 57 -10.49 -0.96 1.34
CA CYS A 57 -9.11 -1.19 0.92
C CYS A 57 -8.70 -2.66 1.03
N HIS A 58 -7.74 -3.07 0.22
CA HIS A 58 -6.88 -4.23 0.46
C HIS A 58 -5.41 -3.78 0.46
N PHE A 59 -4.65 -4.22 1.47
CA PHE A 59 -3.24 -3.90 1.62
C PHE A 59 -2.40 -5.14 1.33
N CYS A 60 -1.62 -5.10 0.25
CA CYS A 60 -0.71 -6.18 -0.09
C CYS A 60 0.52 -6.18 0.84
N GLN A 61 1.10 -7.36 1.06
CA GLN A 61 2.41 -7.46 1.73
C GLN A 61 3.53 -7.01 0.79
N THR A 62 4.65 -6.56 1.34
CA THR A 62 5.83 -6.07 0.58
C THR A 62 6.36 -7.04 -0.45
N ASN A 63 6.31 -8.34 -0.17
CA ASN A 63 6.79 -9.37 -1.08
C ASN A 63 5.87 -9.65 -2.26
N PHE A 64 4.63 -9.11 -2.28
CA PHE A 64 3.67 -9.38 -3.34
C PHE A 64 4.22 -8.99 -4.72
N TYR A 65 4.65 -7.74 -4.88
CA TYR A 65 5.10 -7.26 -6.18
C TYR A 65 6.44 -7.87 -6.59
N THR A 66 7.34 -8.11 -5.65
CA THR A 66 8.61 -8.81 -5.91
C THR A 66 8.37 -10.22 -6.46
N LYS A 67 7.36 -10.93 -5.95
CA LYS A 67 6.97 -12.26 -6.46
C LYS A 67 6.23 -12.16 -7.80
N LEU A 68 5.35 -11.17 -7.97
CA LEU A 68 4.64 -10.94 -9.22
C LEU A 68 5.58 -10.55 -10.37
N SER A 69 6.65 -9.82 -10.11
CA SER A 69 7.64 -9.39 -11.11
C SER A 69 8.78 -10.39 -11.31
N GLY A 70 8.67 -11.60 -10.75
CA GLY A 70 9.65 -12.67 -10.90
C GLY A 70 11.04 -12.32 -10.38
N GLY A 71 11.14 -11.37 -9.44
CA GLY A 71 12.41 -10.89 -8.89
C GLY A 71 13.30 -10.10 -9.84
N GLY A 72 12.80 -9.62 -10.99
CA GLY A 72 13.65 -8.94 -11.97
C GLY A 72 12.97 -8.44 -13.26
N GLY A 73 11.64 -8.33 -13.29
CA GLY A 73 10.90 -7.83 -14.46
C GLY A 73 10.23 -8.90 -15.33
N SER A 74 10.30 -10.17 -14.91
CA SER A 74 9.56 -11.26 -15.57
C SER A 74 8.25 -11.50 -14.82
N TYR A 75 7.14 -11.08 -15.41
CA TYR A 75 5.80 -11.26 -14.84
C TYR A 75 5.49 -12.75 -14.50
N ASP A 76 5.09 -13.03 -13.27
CA ASP A 76 4.75 -14.36 -12.76
C ASP A 76 3.50 -14.36 -11.85
N TYR A 77 2.33 -14.49 -12.48
CA TYR A 77 1.06 -14.65 -11.76
C TYR A 77 1.01 -15.89 -10.85
N LYS A 78 1.67 -17.00 -11.23
CA LYS A 78 1.54 -18.28 -10.51
C LYS A 78 2.08 -18.16 -9.08
N SER A 79 3.15 -17.38 -8.90
CA SER A 79 3.77 -17.11 -7.60
C SER A 79 2.85 -16.34 -6.63
N VAL A 80 1.89 -15.56 -7.16
CA VAL A 80 0.98 -14.76 -6.33
C VAL A 80 -0.49 -15.22 -6.35
N LYS A 81 -0.85 -16.18 -7.22
CA LYS A 81 -2.22 -16.71 -7.42
C LYS A 81 -3.00 -17.03 -6.13
N ARG A 82 -2.32 -17.45 -5.06
CA ARG A 82 -2.94 -17.86 -3.79
C ARG A 82 -3.05 -16.73 -2.76
N TRP A 83 -2.46 -15.57 -3.00
CA TRP A 83 -2.33 -14.49 -2.01
C TRP A 83 -3.68 -13.85 -1.65
N THR A 84 -4.59 -13.83 -2.62
CA THR A 84 -5.97 -13.33 -2.53
C THR A 84 -6.99 -14.46 -2.32
N LYS A 85 -6.57 -15.69 -2.02
CA LYS A 85 -7.49 -16.86 -1.93
C LYS A 85 -8.70 -16.64 -0.99
N LYS A 86 -8.54 -15.81 0.04
CA LYS A 86 -9.57 -15.53 1.06
C LYS A 86 -10.19 -14.13 0.94
N ILE A 87 -9.86 -13.38 -0.11
CA ILE A 87 -10.26 -11.97 -0.25
C ILE A 87 -10.72 -11.73 -1.69
N ASP A 88 -11.90 -11.16 -1.85
CA ASP A 88 -12.38 -10.68 -3.14
C ASP A 88 -11.91 -9.23 -3.36
N ILE A 89 -10.80 -9.06 -4.09
CA ILE A 89 -10.25 -7.73 -4.35
C ILE A 89 -11.19 -6.86 -5.21
N PHE A 90 -12.10 -7.46 -5.97
CA PHE A 90 -13.05 -6.75 -6.83
C PHE A 90 -14.19 -6.10 -6.04
N GLN A 91 -14.33 -6.41 -4.74
CA GLN A 91 -15.24 -5.72 -3.81
C GLN A 91 -14.56 -4.55 -3.07
N LYS A 92 -13.32 -4.23 -3.43
CA LYS A 92 -12.56 -3.12 -2.84
C LYS A 92 -12.62 -1.91 -3.76
N GLU A 93 -12.53 -0.72 -3.17
CA GLU A 93 -12.34 0.53 -3.90
C GLU A 93 -10.87 0.74 -4.24
N LEU A 94 -9.96 0.35 -3.33
CA LEU A 94 -8.51 0.49 -3.49
C LEU A 94 -7.79 -0.84 -3.20
N VAL A 95 -6.85 -1.23 -4.07
CA VAL A 95 -5.81 -2.22 -3.75
C VAL A 95 -4.48 -1.48 -3.67
N ILE A 96 -3.87 -1.50 -2.49
CA ILE A 96 -2.67 -0.73 -2.14
C ILE A 96 -1.48 -1.69 -2.09
N VAL A 97 -0.49 -1.43 -2.95
CA VAL A 97 0.65 -2.31 -3.19
C VAL A 97 1.94 -1.57 -2.85
N PRO A 98 2.64 -1.94 -1.76
CA PRO A 98 3.97 -1.41 -1.49
C PRO A 98 4.95 -2.02 -2.50
N ILE A 99 5.80 -1.17 -3.07
CA ILE A 99 6.77 -1.57 -4.09
C ILE A 99 8.17 -1.35 -3.53
N HIS A 100 8.94 -2.43 -3.43
CA HIS A 100 10.37 -2.37 -3.17
C HIS A 100 11.11 -2.40 -4.51
N CYS A 101 11.82 -1.32 -4.84
CA CYS A 101 12.49 -1.18 -6.13
C CYS A 101 13.88 -0.54 -5.99
N HIS A 102 14.64 -0.57 -7.08
CA HIS A 102 15.93 0.13 -7.23
C HIS A 102 16.93 -0.10 -6.08
N GLY A 103 16.98 -1.33 -5.55
CA GLY A 103 17.88 -1.73 -4.48
C GLY A 103 17.30 -1.54 -3.07
N ASN A 104 17.01 -0.29 -2.68
CA ASN A 104 16.53 0.04 -1.31
C ASN A 104 15.52 1.20 -1.29
N HIS A 105 14.69 1.33 -2.33
CA HIS A 105 13.69 2.40 -2.44
C HIS A 105 12.27 1.88 -2.30
N TRP A 106 11.47 2.55 -1.48
CA TRP A 106 10.07 2.23 -1.26
C TRP A 106 9.16 3.20 -1.99
N THR A 107 8.29 2.67 -2.84
CA THR A 107 7.25 3.43 -3.54
C THR A 107 5.89 2.74 -3.37
N LEU A 108 4.82 3.39 -3.83
CA LEU A 108 3.46 2.85 -3.71
C LEU A 108 2.83 2.75 -5.09
N ALA A 109 2.20 1.63 -5.38
CA ALA A 109 1.26 1.52 -6.48
C ALA A 109 -0.15 1.26 -5.93
N VAL A 110 -1.17 1.79 -6.60
CA VAL A 110 -2.57 1.65 -6.20
C VAL A 110 -3.41 1.28 -7.41
N ILE A 111 -4.25 0.25 -7.28
CA ILE A 111 -5.35 0.00 -8.22
C ILE A 111 -6.59 0.67 -7.64
N ASN A 112 -7.08 1.70 -8.31
CA ASN A 112 -8.21 2.50 -7.88
C ASN A 112 -9.43 2.14 -8.73
N PHE A 113 -10.26 1.23 -8.21
CA PHE A 113 -11.48 0.77 -8.89
C PHE A 113 -12.51 1.88 -9.04
N LYS A 114 -12.58 2.79 -8.05
CA LYS A 114 -13.56 3.89 -8.05
C LYS A 114 -13.30 4.90 -9.16
N LEU A 115 -12.03 5.23 -9.39
CA LEU A 115 -11.62 6.20 -10.42
C LEU A 115 -11.21 5.53 -11.74
N LYS A 116 -11.17 4.20 -11.79
CA LYS A 116 -10.66 3.40 -12.92
C LYS A 116 -9.22 3.77 -13.28
N ARG A 117 -8.32 3.69 -12.29
CA ARG A 117 -6.92 4.11 -12.44
C ARG A 117 -5.93 3.10 -11.90
N PHE A 118 -4.77 3.05 -12.53
CA PHE A 118 -3.54 2.52 -11.94
C PHE A 118 -2.67 3.71 -11.55
N GLU A 119 -2.35 3.84 -10.27
CA GLU A 119 -1.71 5.02 -9.70
C GLU A 119 -0.33 4.64 -9.15
N TYR A 120 0.66 5.51 -9.33
CA TYR A 120 2.01 5.35 -8.83
C TYR A 120 2.44 6.59 -8.04
N TYR A 121 2.96 6.36 -6.84
CA TYR A 121 3.44 7.37 -5.92
C TYR A 121 4.89 7.09 -5.56
N ASP A 122 5.77 8.02 -5.96
CA ASP A 122 7.18 8.01 -5.62
C ASP A 122 7.58 9.37 -5.07
N SER A 123 8.05 9.40 -3.82
CA SER A 123 8.47 10.64 -3.15
C SER A 123 9.79 11.21 -3.67
N LEU A 124 10.51 10.48 -4.54
CA LEU A 124 11.64 10.96 -5.34
C LEU A 124 11.26 11.30 -6.80
N PHE A 125 10.00 11.11 -7.19
CA PHE A 125 9.48 11.33 -8.55
C PHE A 125 10.16 10.49 -9.64
N GLY A 126 10.59 9.26 -9.29
CA GLY A 126 11.00 8.25 -10.25
C GLY A 126 9.84 7.79 -11.14
N GLY A 127 10.17 7.00 -12.17
CA GLY A 127 9.20 6.39 -13.07
C GLY A 127 8.65 5.07 -12.52
N GLU A 128 7.44 4.73 -12.94
CA GLU A 128 6.74 3.49 -12.61
C GLU A 128 7.30 2.26 -13.34
N GLY A 129 8.05 2.44 -14.43
CA GLY A 129 8.59 1.34 -15.23
C GLY A 129 7.48 0.36 -15.66
N MET A 130 7.68 -0.93 -15.38
CA MET A 130 6.69 -1.99 -15.69
C MET A 130 5.64 -2.21 -14.60
N ILE A 131 5.67 -1.44 -13.49
CA ILE A 131 4.83 -1.70 -12.31
C ILE A 131 3.34 -1.66 -12.66
N LEU A 132 2.87 -0.58 -13.29
CA LEU A 132 1.46 -0.43 -13.61
C LEU A 132 1.01 -1.44 -14.68
N THR A 133 1.87 -1.73 -15.66
CA THR A 133 1.63 -2.78 -16.66
C THR A 133 1.48 -4.15 -16.02
N HIS A 134 2.33 -4.50 -15.05
CA HIS A 134 2.22 -5.76 -14.30
C HIS A 134 0.95 -5.82 -13.46
N LEU A 135 0.57 -4.74 -12.78
CA LEU A 135 -0.66 -4.70 -11.99
C LEU A 135 -1.91 -4.82 -12.85
N ARG A 136 -1.91 -4.20 -14.04
CA ARG A 136 -2.99 -4.34 -15.02
C ARG A 136 -3.12 -5.78 -15.50
N ARG A 137 -2.00 -6.42 -15.86
CA ARG A 137 -1.99 -7.83 -16.25
C ARG A 137 -2.42 -8.75 -15.10
N TRP A 138 -1.96 -8.46 -13.88
CA TRP A 138 -2.36 -9.18 -12.67
C TRP A 138 -3.87 -9.11 -12.45
N LEU A 139 -4.49 -7.93 -12.60
CA LEU A 139 -5.92 -7.76 -12.42
C LEU A 139 -6.73 -8.63 -13.40
N THR A 140 -6.31 -8.68 -14.67
CA THR A 140 -6.91 -9.54 -15.69
C THR A 140 -6.76 -11.03 -15.35
N ASP A 141 -5.55 -11.48 -15.00
CA ASP A 141 -5.30 -12.88 -14.64
C ASP A 141 -6.05 -13.29 -13.36
N GLU A 142 -6.15 -12.38 -12.39
CA GLU A 142 -6.87 -12.58 -11.15
C GLU A 142 -8.37 -12.70 -11.39
N SER A 143 -8.95 -11.88 -12.28
CA SER A 143 -10.37 -12.00 -12.63
C SER A 143 -10.65 -13.29 -13.39
N ASN A 144 -9.79 -13.65 -14.34
CA ASN A 144 -9.89 -14.92 -15.04
C ASN A 144 -9.85 -16.11 -14.06
N ASP A 145 -8.94 -16.10 -13.09
CA ASP A 145 -8.81 -17.19 -12.11
C ASP A 145 -9.99 -17.24 -11.13
N LYS A 146 -10.36 -16.10 -10.53
CA LYS A 146 -11.35 -16.06 -9.43
C LYS A 146 -12.79 -15.93 -9.89
N LYS A 147 -13.02 -15.27 -11.03
CA LYS A 147 -14.34 -14.90 -11.53
C LYS A 147 -14.68 -15.56 -12.87
N GLN A 148 -13.70 -16.22 -13.51
CA GLN A 148 -13.85 -16.87 -14.82
C GLN A 148 -14.33 -15.91 -15.91
N VAL A 149 -13.99 -14.62 -15.76
CA VAL A 149 -14.31 -13.57 -16.72
C VAL A 149 -13.11 -12.61 -16.86
N PRO A 150 -12.77 -12.17 -18.08
CA PRO A 150 -11.77 -11.12 -18.26
C PRO A 150 -12.23 -9.81 -17.59
N TYR A 151 -11.29 -9.10 -16.97
CA TYR A 151 -11.56 -7.76 -16.45
C TYR A 151 -11.11 -6.72 -17.47
N ASP A 152 -12.07 -6.04 -18.10
CA ASP A 152 -11.77 -4.99 -19.07
C ASP A 152 -11.27 -3.72 -18.35
N THR A 153 -10.08 -3.27 -18.74
CA THR A 153 -9.46 -2.05 -18.23
C THR A 153 -9.11 -1.07 -19.35
N SER A 154 -9.67 -1.26 -20.55
CA SER A 154 -9.37 -0.44 -21.73
C SER A 154 -9.69 1.05 -21.53
N ASP A 155 -10.70 1.38 -20.71
CA ASP A 155 -11.07 2.74 -20.33
C ASP A 155 -10.35 3.27 -19.08
N TRP A 156 -9.40 2.51 -18.52
CA TRP A 156 -8.66 2.89 -17.31
C TRP A 156 -7.36 3.62 -17.63
N THR A 157 -7.02 4.63 -16.82
CA THR A 157 -5.82 5.45 -17.03
C THR A 157 -4.69 5.11 -16.05
N ASP A 158 -3.46 5.27 -16.51
CA ASP A 158 -2.26 5.17 -15.68
C ASP A 158 -1.85 6.58 -15.23
N ILE A 159 -1.59 6.77 -13.93
CA ILE A 159 -1.19 8.05 -13.34
C ILE A 159 0.06 7.87 -12.49
N ALA A 160 1.18 8.44 -12.92
CA ALA A 160 2.36 8.62 -12.09
C ALA A 160 2.35 10.03 -11.48
N PHE A 161 2.07 10.13 -10.18
CA PHE A 161 1.98 11.42 -9.50
C PHE A 161 3.38 12.02 -9.27
N LYS A 162 3.54 13.29 -9.66
CA LYS A 162 4.79 14.05 -9.52
C LYS A 162 4.53 15.45 -8.97
N LYS A 163 3.64 16.21 -9.63
CA LYS A 163 3.31 17.57 -9.21
C LYS A 163 2.43 17.54 -7.95
N ASP A 164 2.63 18.52 -7.07
CA ASP A 164 1.81 18.77 -5.88
C ASP A 164 1.79 17.60 -4.87
N MET A 165 2.77 16.69 -4.96
CA MET A 165 2.93 15.56 -4.04
C MET A 165 4.02 15.78 -3.00
N PRO A 166 3.88 15.21 -1.79
CA PRO A 166 4.93 15.17 -0.79
C PRO A 166 6.22 14.58 -1.37
N ARG A 167 7.28 15.38 -1.37
CA ARG A 167 8.61 15.00 -1.88
C ARG A 167 9.58 14.78 -0.73
N GLN A 168 10.30 13.66 -0.73
CA GLN A 168 11.40 13.44 0.20
C GLN A 168 12.61 14.28 -0.21
N LYS A 169 13.38 14.74 0.79
CA LYS A 169 14.61 15.53 0.61
C LYS A 169 15.87 14.84 1.14
N ASN A 170 15.75 13.57 1.54
CA ASN A 170 16.87 12.73 1.97
C ASN A 170 16.78 11.33 1.34
N GLY A 171 17.75 10.46 1.62
CA GLY A 171 17.81 9.11 1.05
C GLY A 171 17.11 8.03 1.86
N SER A 172 16.45 8.35 2.99
CA SER A 172 16.03 7.35 3.99
C SER A 172 14.55 7.29 4.33
N ASP A 173 13.79 8.34 4.00
CA ASP A 173 12.39 8.47 4.39
C ASP A 173 11.39 7.85 3.41
N CYS A 174 11.82 7.25 2.30
CA CYS A 174 10.94 6.68 1.27
C CYS A 174 9.86 5.75 1.85
N GLY A 175 10.23 4.86 2.78
CA GLY A 175 9.28 3.97 3.45
C GLY A 175 8.26 4.71 4.32
N VAL A 176 8.66 5.82 4.95
CA VAL A 176 7.75 6.65 5.76
C VAL A 176 6.80 7.45 4.87
N PHE A 177 7.30 8.03 3.77
CA PHE A 177 6.44 8.66 2.76
C PHE A 177 5.44 7.68 2.17
N MET A 178 5.88 6.49 1.76
CA MET A 178 5.04 5.44 1.18
C MET A 178 3.94 5.01 2.15
N THR A 179 4.29 4.72 3.41
CA THR A 179 3.31 4.29 4.43
C THR A 179 2.31 5.40 4.77
N ARG A 180 2.74 6.66 4.83
CA ARG A 180 1.83 7.79 5.07
C ARG A 180 0.93 8.09 3.87
N THR A 181 1.43 7.95 2.65
CA THR A 181 0.58 8.02 1.46
C THR A 181 -0.51 6.95 1.50
N ALA A 182 -0.16 5.69 1.82
CA ALA A 182 -1.15 4.62 1.97
C ALA A 182 -2.20 4.92 3.07
N ASP A 183 -1.77 5.44 4.22
CA ASP A 183 -2.63 5.83 5.34
C ASP A 183 -3.65 6.90 4.93
N TYR A 184 -3.19 7.96 4.25
CA TYR A 184 -4.04 9.04 3.77
C TYR A 184 -5.02 8.60 2.68
N LEU A 185 -4.56 7.85 1.67
CA LEU A 185 -5.43 7.37 0.59
C LEU A 185 -6.55 6.46 1.13
N SER A 186 -6.22 5.60 2.09
CA SER A 186 -7.18 4.67 2.70
C SER A 186 -8.19 5.32 3.65
N ARG A 187 -8.23 6.65 3.71
CA ARG A 187 -9.25 7.45 4.40
C ARG A 187 -9.75 8.64 3.56
N ASN A 188 -9.56 8.60 2.23
CA ASN A 188 -9.83 9.72 1.32
C ASN A 188 -9.17 11.06 1.76
N GLY A 189 -8.03 10.97 2.43
CA GLY A 189 -7.29 12.11 2.94
C GLY A 189 -6.48 12.81 1.86
N ILE A 190 -6.32 14.13 2.01
CA ILE A 190 -5.46 14.96 1.16
C ILE A 190 -4.02 14.81 1.65
N LEU A 191 -3.09 14.54 0.74
CA LEU A 191 -1.66 14.38 1.06
C LEU A 191 -1.01 15.73 1.40
N ASP A 192 -1.26 16.22 2.62
CA ASP A 192 -0.87 17.55 3.12
C ASP A 192 0.42 17.56 3.95
N PHE A 193 1.11 16.42 4.06
CA PHE A 193 2.34 16.30 4.81
C PHE A 193 3.58 16.63 3.98
N THR A 194 4.67 16.95 4.66
CA THR A 194 5.96 17.28 4.03
C THR A 194 7.11 16.53 4.69
N GLN A 195 8.32 16.73 4.16
CA GLN A 195 9.56 16.23 4.74
C GLN A 195 9.74 16.62 6.22
N GLU A 196 9.23 17.77 6.65
CA GLU A 196 9.36 18.25 8.03
C GLU A 196 8.62 17.37 9.03
N ASN A 197 7.60 16.64 8.58
CA ASN A 197 6.81 15.74 9.42
C ASN A 197 7.47 14.38 9.64
N MET A 198 8.50 13.99 8.87
CA MET A 198 9.08 12.64 8.92
C MET A 198 9.63 12.25 10.30
N PRO A 199 10.33 13.12 11.06
CA PRO A 199 10.75 12.79 12.42
C PRO A 199 9.56 12.50 13.36
N TYR A 200 8.46 13.24 13.21
CA TYR A 200 7.23 12.99 13.96
C TYR A 200 6.60 11.66 13.55
N PHE A 201 6.43 11.42 12.25
CA PHE A 201 5.80 10.19 11.76
C PHE A 201 6.59 8.94 12.13
N ARG A 202 7.92 8.99 12.15
CA ARG A 202 8.76 7.89 12.64
C ARG A 202 8.48 7.56 14.11
N ARG A 203 8.46 8.58 14.98
CA ARG A 203 8.11 8.41 16.42
C ARG A 203 6.68 7.92 16.60
N ARG A 204 5.75 8.43 15.80
CA ARG A 204 4.36 8.04 15.82
C ARG A 204 4.17 6.58 15.39
N MET A 205 4.84 6.13 14.33
CA MET A 205 4.82 4.72 13.91
C MET A 205 5.31 3.78 15.00
N VAL A 206 6.34 4.17 15.77
CA VAL A 206 6.80 3.38 16.93
C VAL A 206 5.65 3.17 17.92
N LEU A 207 4.94 4.24 18.29
CA LEU A 207 3.79 4.15 19.18
C LEU A 207 2.68 3.30 18.56
N GLU A 208 2.31 3.57 17.32
CA GLU A 208 1.23 2.87 16.62
C GLU A 208 1.46 1.35 16.54
N ILE A 209 2.71 0.94 16.26
CA ILE A 209 3.10 -0.47 16.20
C ILE A 209 3.11 -1.10 17.60
N LEU A 210 3.68 -0.43 18.60
CA LEU A 210 3.73 -0.95 19.98
C LEU A 210 2.36 -1.05 20.63
N THR A 211 1.44 -0.13 20.32
CA THR A 211 0.06 -0.14 20.84
C THR A 211 -0.90 -0.89 19.93
N THR A 212 -0.44 -1.41 18.79
CA THR A 212 -1.26 -2.08 17.77
C THR A 212 -2.48 -1.26 17.32
N ARG A 213 -2.33 0.06 17.24
CA ARG A 213 -3.43 1.00 17.00
C ARG A 213 -2.93 2.26 16.30
N LEU A 214 -3.59 2.67 15.22
CA LEU A 214 -3.32 3.95 14.55
C LEU A 214 -3.86 5.12 15.38
N LEU A 215 -3.08 6.20 15.46
CA LEU A 215 -3.39 7.39 16.27
C LEU A 215 -4.14 8.49 15.51
#